data_AF-S8DPF5-F1
#
_entry.id   AF-S8DPF5-F1
#
_cell.length_a   1.000
_cell.length_b   1.000
_cell.length_c   1.000
_cell.angle_alpha   90.00
_cell.angle_beta   90.00
_cell.angle_gamma   90.00
#
_symmetry.space_group_name_H-M   'P 1'
#
loop_
_entity.id
_entity.type
_entity.pdbx_description
1 polymer ?
#
loop_
_entity_poly.entity_id
_entity_poly.type
_entity_poly.pdbx_seq_one_letter_code
_entity_poly.pdbx_strand_id
1 'polypeptide(L)'
;MRHSALVIYEHACTLSQEADVIWSRKKTGATLLFLLNRFATAGFAVAMMILIPNWDTLLACWTVNLLLPAFQLILSIIWAAFSALRVFAITRCDWWISTFVFALGLVPVGTNLVSPSLVICVHILELTSKQVSDIRQTRALTSSELIVMIITRSCLIAADILVLIVTWKHTYILTRQAHAASLRSPMVTLLLRDGA
;
A
#
# COMPACT_ATOMS: atom_id res chain seq x y z
N MET A 1 7.71 -0.57 18.99
CA MET A 1 8.86 -1.49 19.19
C MET A 1 8.49 -2.96 19.08
N ARG A 2 7.57 -3.50 19.89
CA ARG A 2 7.23 -4.96 19.86
C ARG A 2 6.74 -5.44 18.49
N HIS A 3 5.85 -4.70 17.83
CA HIS A 3 5.32 -5.07 16.52
C HIS A 3 6.38 -5.05 15.41
N SER A 4 7.22 -4.01 15.37
CA SER A 4 8.29 -3.88 14.36
C SER A 4 9.36 -4.95 14.49
N ALA A 5 9.75 -5.29 15.72
CA ALA A 5 10.74 -6.35 15.97
C ALA A 5 10.20 -7.74 15.59
N LEU A 6 8.92 -8.01 15.88
CA LEU A 6 8.27 -9.25 15.52
C LEU A 6 8.16 -9.41 13.99
N VAL A 7 7.80 -8.33 13.28
CA VAL A 7 7.75 -8.31 11.81
C VAL A 7 9.12 -8.60 11.20
N ILE A 8 10.19 -8.00 11.73
CA ILE A 8 11.55 -8.24 11.23
C ILE A 8 12.00 -9.69 11.53
N TYR A 9 11.69 -10.20 12.71
CA TYR A 9 12.04 -11.57 13.11
C TYR A 9 11.33 -12.62 12.24
N GLU A 10 10.02 -12.47 12.04
CA GLU A 10 9.24 -13.34 11.17
C GLU A 10 9.74 -13.27 9.72
N HIS A 11 10.05 -12.06 9.23
CA HIS A 11 10.70 -11.87 7.94
C HIS A 11 12.14 -12.40 7.86
N ALA A 12 12.85 -12.62 8.95
CA ALA A 12 14.15 -13.31 8.89
C ALA A 12 13.94 -14.83 8.77
N CYS A 13 13.01 -15.38 9.55
CA CYS A 13 12.75 -16.82 9.60
C CYS A 13 12.14 -17.37 8.31
N THR A 14 11.21 -16.67 7.66
CA THR A 14 10.55 -17.20 6.45
C THR A 14 11.39 -17.00 5.18
N LEU A 15 12.52 -16.30 5.25
CA LEU A 15 13.32 -15.95 4.06
C LEU A 15 13.91 -17.18 3.37
N SER A 16 14.38 -18.15 4.15
CA SER A 16 14.98 -19.38 3.62
C SER A 16 13.96 -20.22 2.86
N GLN A 17 12.81 -20.49 3.46
CA GLN A 17 11.73 -21.26 2.84
C GLN A 17 11.14 -20.56 1.61
N GLU A 18 10.96 -19.24 1.66
CA GLU A 18 10.45 -18.48 0.53
C GLU A 18 11.47 -18.38 -0.61
N ALA A 19 12.76 -18.26 -0.30
CA ALA A 19 13.81 -18.27 -1.31
C ALA A 19 13.82 -19.58 -2.08
N ASP A 20 13.72 -20.73 -1.40
CA ASP A 20 13.69 -22.04 -2.06
C ASP A 20 12.46 -22.21 -2.96
N VAL A 21 11.28 -21.82 -2.50
CA VAL A 21 10.02 -21.95 -3.28
C VAL A 21 9.98 -20.99 -4.46
N ILE A 22 10.47 -19.76 -4.28
CA ILE A 22 10.45 -18.71 -5.31
C ILE A 22 11.54 -18.92 -6.36
N TRP A 23 12.76 -19.28 -5.95
CA TRP A 23 13.88 -19.49 -6.87
C TRP A 23 13.76 -20.78 -7.66
N SER A 24 13.02 -21.77 -7.15
CA SER A 24 12.69 -22.99 -7.89
C SER A 24 11.64 -22.77 -8.99
N ARG A 25 10.91 -21.64 -9.02
CA ARG A 25 9.83 -21.35 -9.98
C ARG A 25 10.24 -20.25 -10.95
N LYS A 26 9.50 -20.13 -12.07
CA LYS A 26 9.71 -19.03 -13.04
C LYS A 26 9.43 -17.69 -12.36
N LYS A 27 10.36 -16.73 -12.48
CA LYS A 27 10.17 -15.37 -11.95
C LYS A 27 9.05 -14.67 -12.73
N THR A 28 7.93 -14.42 -12.08
CA THR A 28 6.79 -13.70 -12.66
C THR A 28 6.67 -12.30 -12.05
N GLY A 29 5.84 -11.43 -12.66
CA GLY A 29 5.56 -10.10 -12.09
C GLY A 29 4.98 -10.15 -10.67
N ALA A 30 4.17 -11.17 -10.35
CA ALA A 30 3.65 -11.39 -9.00
C ALA A 30 4.76 -11.69 -7.98
N THR A 31 5.79 -12.45 -8.39
CA THR A 31 6.98 -12.72 -7.57
C THR A 31 7.75 -11.44 -7.24
N LEU A 32 7.91 -10.55 -8.22
CA LEU A 32 8.59 -9.26 -8.02
C LEU A 32 7.79 -8.36 -7.08
N LEU A 33 6.47 -8.26 -7.28
CA LEU A 33 5.58 -7.47 -6.43
C LEU A 33 5.61 -7.94 -4.97
N PHE A 34 5.64 -9.27 -4.77
CA PHE A 34 5.75 -9.89 -3.46
C PHE A 34 7.08 -9.58 -2.77
N LEU A 35 8.21 -9.72 -3.47
CA LEU A 35 9.52 -9.34 -2.94
C LEU A 35 9.57 -7.86 -2.57
N LEU A 36 9.06 -6.99 -3.44
CA LEU A 36 9.03 -5.55 -3.20
C LEU A 36 8.23 -5.20 -1.95
N ASN A 37 7.06 -5.82 -1.76
CA ASN A 37 6.25 -5.69 -0.54
C ASN A 37 7.01 -6.07 0.72
N ARG A 38 7.71 -7.19 0.67
CA ARG A 38 8.48 -7.72 1.80
C ARG A 38 9.60 -6.75 2.20
N PHE A 39 10.44 -6.35 1.25
CA PHE A 39 11.54 -5.43 1.55
C PHE A 39 11.05 -4.04 1.96
N ALA A 40 9.96 -3.54 1.36
CA ALA A 40 9.37 -2.27 1.76
C ALA A 40 8.80 -2.31 3.19
N THR A 41 8.18 -3.42 3.59
CA THR A 41 7.61 -3.59 4.94
C THR A 41 8.72 -3.72 5.99
N ALA A 42 9.76 -4.50 5.69
CA ALA A 42 10.95 -4.59 6.54
C ALA A 42 11.64 -3.23 6.68
N GLY A 43 11.83 -2.51 5.56
CA GLY A 43 12.41 -1.16 5.55
C GLY A 43 11.59 -0.16 6.37
N PHE A 44 10.26 -0.19 6.24
CA PHE A 44 9.35 0.63 7.05
C PHE A 44 9.47 0.33 8.55
N ALA A 45 9.53 -0.97 8.92
CA ALA A 45 9.69 -1.38 10.32
C ALA A 45 11.02 -0.92 10.92
N VAL A 46 12.10 -0.95 10.13
CA VAL A 46 13.42 -0.43 10.53
C VAL A 46 13.39 1.10 10.63
N ALA A 47 12.81 1.80 9.66
CA ALA A 47 12.66 3.25 9.69
C ALA A 47 11.90 3.73 10.95
N MET A 48 10.87 2.99 11.36
CA MET A 48 10.15 3.24 12.61
C MET A 48 11.01 3.09 13.87
N MET A 49 12.03 2.22 13.85
CA MET A 49 12.99 2.13 14.96
C MET A 49 14.01 3.26 14.94
N ILE A 50 14.42 3.71 13.75
CA ILE A 50 15.37 4.81 13.56
C ILE A 50 14.75 6.16 13.96
N LEU A 51 13.42 6.30 13.96
CA LEU A 51 12.71 7.52 14.38
C LEU A 51 12.69 7.75 15.91
N ILE A 52 13.11 6.76 16.71
CA ILE A 52 13.03 6.81 18.19
C ILE A 52 14.04 7.77 18.83
N PRO A 53 15.31 7.82 18.42
CA PRO A 53 16.25 8.80 18.94
C PRO A 53 15.93 10.21 18.43
N ASN A 54 16.09 11.21 19.30
CA ASN A 54 16.13 12.59 18.84
C ASN A 54 17.47 12.81 18.12
N TRP A 55 17.39 13.00 16.80
CA TRP A 55 18.56 13.28 15.99
C TRP A 55 18.85 14.79 16.02
N ASP A 56 19.86 15.20 16.80
CA ASP A 56 20.23 16.62 16.95
C ASP A 56 20.91 17.21 15.70
N THR A 57 21.24 16.37 14.71
CA THR A 57 21.85 16.81 13.46
C THR A 57 20.80 17.06 12.39
N LEU A 58 20.89 18.22 11.72
CA LEU A 58 19.97 18.63 10.65
C LEU A 58 19.86 17.57 9.53
N LEU A 59 20.98 16.97 9.12
CA LEU A 59 21.04 15.91 8.10
C LEU A 59 20.29 14.64 8.50
N ALA A 60 20.41 14.22 9.77
CA ALA A 60 19.72 13.04 10.27
C ALA A 60 18.21 13.30 10.45
N CYS A 61 17.83 14.48 10.93
CA CYS A 61 16.42 14.88 10.97
C CYS A 61 15.77 14.84 9.57
N TRP A 62 16.45 15.37 8.56
CA TRP A 62 15.98 15.36 7.17
C TRP A 62 15.81 13.96 6.60
N THR A 63 16.85 13.12 6.74
CA THR A 63 16.82 11.75 6.22
C THR A 63 15.71 10.93 6.88
N VAL A 64 15.53 11.06 8.19
CA VAL A 64 14.49 10.35 8.93
C VAL A 64 13.08 10.83 8.55
N ASN A 65 12.87 12.14 8.36
CA ASN A 65 11.58 12.69 7.93
C ASN A 65 11.22 12.34 6.48
N LEU A 66 12.19 12.02 5.62
CA LEU A 66 11.94 11.59 4.24
C LEU A 66 11.79 10.07 4.11
N LEU A 67 12.52 9.31 4.93
CA LEU A 67 12.59 7.86 4.83
C LEU A 67 11.24 7.19 5.11
N LEU A 68 10.54 7.66 6.15
CA LEU A 68 9.27 7.06 6.58
C LEU A 68 8.14 7.27 5.55
N PRO A 69 7.89 8.50 5.05
CA PRO A 69 6.90 8.71 3.99
C PRO A 69 7.27 7.97 2.70
N ALA A 70 8.55 7.87 2.34
CA ALA A 70 8.99 7.15 1.15
C ALA A 70 8.58 5.67 1.18
N PHE A 71 8.84 4.97 2.28
CA PHE A 71 8.40 3.57 2.44
C PHE A 71 6.87 3.45 2.46
N GLN A 72 6.17 4.40 3.07
CA GLN A 72 4.71 4.42 3.10
C GLN A 72 4.10 4.61 1.70
N LEU A 73 4.71 5.44 0.84
CA LEU A 73 4.31 5.61 -0.55
C LEU A 73 4.51 4.31 -1.34
N ILE A 74 5.68 3.67 -1.20
CA ILE A 74 5.97 2.39 -1.84
C ILE A 74 4.94 1.34 -1.46
N LEU A 75 4.66 1.18 -0.16
CA LEU A 75 3.66 0.23 0.34
C LEU A 75 2.24 0.55 -0.15
N SER A 76 1.89 1.83 -0.27
CA SER A 76 0.59 2.24 -0.81
C SER A 76 0.44 1.87 -2.29
N ILE A 77 1.48 2.08 -3.10
CA ILE A 77 1.50 1.68 -4.52
C ILE A 77 1.37 0.16 -4.65
N ILE A 78 2.08 -0.59 -3.82
CA ILE A 78 2.02 -2.06 -3.80
C ILE A 78 0.61 -2.53 -3.45
N TRP A 79 -0.03 -1.93 -2.45
CA TRP A 79 -1.38 -2.27 -2.05
C TRP A 79 -2.40 -1.97 -3.17
N ALA A 80 -2.29 -0.81 -3.82
CA ALA A 80 -3.09 -0.49 -5.00
C ALA A 80 -2.87 -1.48 -6.15
N ALA A 81 -1.62 -1.89 -6.40
CA ALA A 81 -1.27 -2.87 -7.42
C ALA A 81 -1.87 -4.26 -7.13
N PHE A 82 -1.80 -4.74 -5.88
CA PHE A 82 -2.42 -6.00 -5.48
C PHE A 82 -3.95 -5.95 -5.63
N SER A 83 -4.57 -4.84 -5.25
CA SER A 83 -6.02 -4.63 -5.39
C SER A 83 -6.44 -4.66 -6.86
N ALA A 84 -5.73 -3.92 -7.72
CA ALA A 84 -5.97 -3.91 -9.16
C ALA A 84 -5.76 -5.29 -9.79
N LEU A 85 -4.65 -5.98 -9.47
CA LEU A 85 -4.36 -7.31 -10.00
C LEU A 85 -5.44 -8.34 -9.61
N ARG A 86 -5.96 -8.25 -8.38
CA ARG A 86 -7.07 -9.09 -7.92
C ARG A 86 -8.32 -8.84 -8.76
N VAL A 87 -8.67 -7.59 -9.01
CA VAL A 87 -9.82 -7.22 -9.84
C VAL A 87 -9.60 -7.66 -11.29
N PHE A 88 -8.39 -7.49 -11.82
CA PHE A 88 -8.01 -7.92 -13.16
C PHE A 88 -8.19 -9.43 -13.37
N ALA A 89 -7.76 -10.24 -12.40
CA ALA A 89 -7.91 -11.68 -12.43
C ALA A 89 -9.39 -12.12 -12.36
N ILE A 90 -10.20 -11.46 -11.52
CA ILE A 90 -11.63 -11.78 -11.36
C ILE A 90 -12.44 -11.38 -12.60
N THR A 91 -12.10 -10.25 -13.20
CA THR A 91 -12.84 -9.67 -14.33
C THR A 91 -12.34 -10.19 -15.68
N ARG A 92 -11.73 -11.39 -15.72
CA ARG A 92 -11.22 -12.03 -16.95
C ARG A 92 -10.39 -11.11 -17.85
N CYS A 93 -9.46 -10.35 -17.25
CA CYS A 93 -8.58 -9.40 -17.95
C CYS A 93 -9.25 -8.13 -18.49
N ASP A 94 -10.39 -7.70 -17.94
CA ASP A 94 -10.94 -6.38 -18.24
C ASP A 94 -10.08 -5.26 -17.63
N TRP A 95 -9.30 -4.61 -18.49
CA TRP A 95 -8.35 -3.55 -18.11
C TRP A 95 -9.02 -2.29 -17.56
N TRP A 96 -10.25 -1.98 -17.97
CA TRP A 96 -10.95 -0.75 -17.57
C TRP A 96 -11.23 -0.68 -16.06
N ILE A 97 -11.84 -1.73 -15.50
CA ILE A 97 -12.22 -1.75 -14.08
C ILE A 97 -10.95 -1.85 -13.21
N SER A 98 -9.97 -2.64 -13.65
CA SER A 98 -8.67 -2.75 -12.97
C SER A 98 -7.93 -1.40 -12.93
N THR A 99 -7.91 -0.68 -14.05
CA THR A 99 -7.24 0.64 -14.13
C THR A 99 -7.94 1.67 -13.24
N PHE A 100 -9.27 1.63 -13.19
CA PHE A 100 -10.03 2.52 -12.32
C PHE A 100 -9.77 2.26 -10.83
N VAL A 101 -9.72 0.99 -10.42
CA VAL A 101 -9.33 0.60 -9.05
C VAL A 101 -7.89 1.02 -8.73
N PHE A 102 -6.96 0.84 -9.68
CA PHE A 102 -5.58 1.26 -9.51
C PHE A 102 -5.47 2.79 -9.36
N ALA A 103 -6.17 3.56 -10.20
CA ALA A 103 -6.17 5.02 -10.15
C ALA A 103 -6.74 5.55 -8.83
N LEU A 104 -7.85 4.97 -8.34
CA LEU A 104 -8.40 5.29 -7.02
C LEU A 104 -7.43 4.93 -5.89
N GLY A 105 -6.73 3.80 -5.99
CA GLY A 105 -5.70 3.38 -5.04
C GLY A 105 -4.45 4.27 -5.04
N LEU A 106 -4.20 5.04 -6.12
CA LEU A 106 -3.07 5.96 -6.23
C LEU A 106 -3.35 7.34 -5.61
N VAL A 107 -4.62 7.69 -5.36
CA VAL A 107 -5.00 8.94 -4.67
C VAL A 107 -4.23 9.17 -3.36
N PRO A 108 -4.12 8.22 -2.41
CA PRO A 108 -3.31 8.39 -1.21
C PRO A 108 -1.82 8.58 -1.48
N VAL A 109 -1.30 8.12 -2.62
CA VAL A 109 0.10 8.34 -2.99
C VAL A 109 0.29 9.82 -3.29
N GLY A 110 -0.57 10.39 -4.13
CA GLY A 110 -0.54 11.81 -4.49
C GLY A 110 -0.69 12.73 -3.28
N THR A 111 -1.59 12.41 -2.35
CA THR A 111 -1.82 13.26 -1.18
C THR A 111 -0.73 13.13 -0.12
N ASN A 112 -0.21 11.92 0.13
CA ASN A 112 0.92 11.72 1.05
C ASN A 112 2.25 12.30 0.54
N LEU A 113 2.39 12.59 -0.77
CA LEU A 113 3.55 13.31 -1.32
C LEU A 113 3.52 14.82 -0.99
N VAL A 114 2.33 15.41 -0.88
CA VAL A 114 2.17 16.86 -0.68
C VAL A 114 2.45 17.26 0.76
N SER A 115 1.96 16.51 1.75
CA SER A 115 2.10 16.83 3.18
C SER A 115 3.56 17.03 3.66
N PRO A 116 4.52 16.09 3.43
CA PRO A 116 5.90 16.28 3.88
C PRO A 116 6.62 17.39 3.10
N SER A 117 6.28 17.57 1.82
CA SER A 117 6.86 18.62 0.96
C SER A 117 6.51 20.03 1.47
N LEU A 118 5.30 20.21 1.98
CA LEU A 118 4.86 21.47 2.59
C LEU A 118 5.56 21.74 3.92
N VAL A 119 5.70 20.73 4.78
CA VAL A 119 6.40 20.85 6.06
C VAL A 119 7.87 21.24 5.86
N ILE A 120 8.54 20.60 4.91
CA ILE A 120 9.93 20.90 4.55
C ILE A 120 10.06 22.34 4.01
N CYS A 121 9.15 22.75 3.13
CA CYS A 121 9.15 24.11 2.56
C CYS A 121 9.01 25.18 3.65
N VAL A 122 8.11 24.99 4.61
CA VAL A 122 7.91 25.89 5.74
C VAL A 122 9.16 25.96 6.62
N HIS A 123 9.78 24.82 6.93
CA HIS A 123 10.96 24.80 7.79
C HIS A 123 12.17 25.50 7.13
N ILE A 124 12.34 25.39 5.81
CA ILE A 124 13.38 26.13 5.07
C ILE A 124 13.10 27.64 5.10
N LEU A 125 11.84 28.04 4.93
CA LEU A 125 11.42 29.45 5.01
C LEU A 125 11.64 30.04 6.41
N GLU A 126 11.41 29.28 7.48
CA GLU A 126 11.71 29.68 8.86
C GLU A 126 13.21 29.86 9.12
N LEU A 127 14.04 28.97 8.57
CA LEU A 127 15.51 29.07 8.68
C LEU A 127 16.08 30.27 7.91
N THR A 128 15.42 30.68 6.82
CA THR A 128 15.87 31.79 5.96
C THR A 128 15.26 33.14 6.33
N SER A 129 14.13 33.19 7.04
CA SER A 129 13.47 34.43 7.45
C SER A 129 13.29 34.50 8.96
N LYS A 130 14.14 35.29 9.65
CA LYS A 130 14.06 35.52 11.10
C LYS A 130 12.83 36.32 11.57
N GLN A 131 11.80 36.47 10.74
CA GLN A 131 10.52 37.10 11.09
C GLN A 131 9.44 36.73 10.08
N VAL A 132 8.58 35.77 10.39
CA VAL A 132 7.20 35.73 9.88
C VAL A 132 6.27 35.14 10.96
N SER A 133 5.07 35.71 11.04
CA SER A 133 4.02 35.55 12.03
C SER A 133 3.51 34.10 12.27
N ASP A 134 3.89 33.58 13.43
CA ASP A 134 3.75 32.21 13.97
C ASP A 134 2.32 31.66 14.23
N ILE A 135 1.25 32.27 13.71
CA ILE A 135 -0.13 31.83 14.07
C ILE A 135 -1.06 31.66 12.85
N ARG A 136 -0.88 32.42 11.77
CA ARG A 136 -1.73 32.33 10.57
C ARG A 136 -1.31 31.20 9.63
N GLN A 137 -0.01 30.93 9.54
CA GLN A 137 0.54 29.90 8.65
C GLN A 137 0.21 28.48 9.14
N THR A 138 0.29 28.25 10.45
CA THR A 138 -0.01 26.98 11.12
C THR A 138 -1.50 26.59 11.01
N ARG A 139 -2.41 27.57 11.05
CA ARG A 139 -3.88 27.36 10.91
C ARG A 139 -4.32 27.07 9.48
N ALA A 140 -3.67 27.70 8.50
CA ALA A 140 -3.97 27.46 7.09
C ALA A 140 -3.54 26.03 6.67
N LEU A 141 -2.36 25.59 7.09
CA LEU A 141 -1.83 24.24 6.84
C LEU A 141 -2.72 23.16 7.46
N THR A 142 -3.17 23.33 8.71
CA THR A 142 -4.03 22.34 9.38
C THR A 142 -5.41 22.18 8.72
N SER A 143 -5.96 23.27 8.16
CA SER A 143 -7.29 23.24 7.52
C SER A 143 -7.26 22.54 6.16
N SER A 144 -6.20 22.78 5.36
CA SER A 144 -6.02 22.10 4.07
C SER A 144 -5.70 20.62 4.22
N GLU A 145 -4.88 20.25 5.21
CA GLU A 145 -4.52 18.85 5.48
C GLU A 145 -5.74 18.00 5.87
N LEU A 146 -6.67 18.55 6.67
CA LEU A 146 -7.91 17.85 7.05
C LEU A 146 -8.81 17.56 5.83
N ILE A 147 -8.99 18.53 4.93
CA ILE A 147 -9.82 18.35 3.74
C ILE A 147 -9.19 17.32 2.80
N VAL A 148 -7.87 17.43 2.55
CA VAL A 148 -7.12 16.47 1.72
C VAL A 148 -7.17 15.07 2.31
N MET A 149 -7.06 14.95 3.64
CA MET A 149 -7.20 13.67 4.34
C MET A 149 -8.59 13.08 4.13
N ILE A 150 -9.67 13.85 4.32
CA ILE A 150 -11.05 13.36 4.15
C ILE A 150 -11.28 12.85 2.72
N ILE A 151 -10.85 13.61 1.70
CA ILE A 151 -10.97 13.23 0.29
C ILE A 151 -10.19 11.95 0.00
N THR A 152 -8.95 11.87 0.49
CA THR A 152 -8.12 10.67 0.30
C THR A 152 -8.78 9.44 0.89
N ARG A 153 -9.30 9.55 2.12
CA ARG A 153 -9.90 8.44 2.85
C ARG A 153 -11.21 8.00 2.21
N SER A 154 -12.03 8.94 1.72
CA SER A 154 -13.27 8.59 1.02
C SER A 154 -13.01 7.91 -0.32
N CYS A 155 -12.03 8.37 -1.11
CA CYS A 155 -11.62 7.71 -2.35
C CYS A 155 -11.13 6.28 -2.12
N LEU A 156 -10.34 6.06 -1.07
CA LEU A 156 -9.87 4.72 -0.69
C LEU A 156 -11.02 3.79 -0.31
N ILE A 157 -11.94 4.26 0.54
CA ILE A 157 -13.12 3.49 0.93
C ILE A 157 -13.96 3.14 -0.30
N ALA A 158 -14.15 4.09 -1.22
CA ALA A 158 -14.87 3.84 -2.46
C ALA A 158 -14.16 2.79 -3.33
N ALA A 159 -12.83 2.81 -3.40
CA ALA A 159 -12.04 1.80 -4.10
C ALA A 159 -12.26 0.40 -3.50
N ASP A 160 -12.20 0.28 -2.18
CA ASP A 160 -12.41 -0.99 -1.46
C ASP A 160 -13.84 -1.52 -1.66
N ILE A 161 -14.85 -0.65 -1.56
CA ILE A 161 -16.25 -1.01 -1.83
C ILE A 161 -16.40 -1.49 -3.28
N LEU A 162 -15.79 -0.81 -4.25
CA LEU A 162 -15.85 -1.23 -5.65
C LEU A 162 -15.23 -2.61 -5.85
N VAL A 163 -14.06 -2.86 -5.27
CA VAL A 163 -13.38 -4.17 -5.32
C VAL A 163 -14.27 -5.26 -4.72
N LEU A 164 -14.91 -4.98 -3.58
CA LEU A 164 -15.84 -5.91 -2.93
C LEU A 164 -17.07 -6.19 -3.80
N ILE A 165 -17.68 -5.16 -4.39
CA ILE A 165 -18.84 -5.31 -5.29
C ILE A 165 -18.47 -6.15 -6.52
N VAL A 166 -17.34 -5.85 -7.16
CA VAL A 166 -16.87 -6.61 -8.34
C VAL A 166 -16.60 -8.06 -7.97
N THR A 167 -15.89 -8.29 -6.87
CA THR A 167 -15.62 -9.63 -6.35
C THR A 167 -16.95 -10.37 -6.11
N TRP A 168 -17.87 -9.77 -5.36
CA TRP A 168 -19.13 -10.41 -4.97
C TRP A 168 -20.00 -10.72 -6.19
N LYS A 169 -20.12 -9.79 -7.13
CA LYS A 169 -20.91 -9.98 -8.35
C LYS A 169 -20.39 -11.13 -9.19
N HIS A 170 -19.08 -11.19 -9.43
CA HIS A 170 -18.47 -12.26 -10.21
C HIS A 170 -18.56 -13.61 -9.49
N THR A 171 -18.27 -13.65 -8.19
CA THR A 171 -18.42 -14.87 -7.38
C THR A 171 -19.87 -15.35 -7.40
N TYR A 172 -20.85 -14.45 -7.19
CA TYR A 172 -22.27 -14.80 -7.21
C TYR A 172 -22.72 -15.34 -8.57
N ILE A 173 -22.28 -14.74 -9.68
CA ILE A 173 -22.59 -15.25 -11.03
C ILE A 173 -22.02 -16.65 -11.22
N LEU A 174 -20.75 -16.87 -10.84
CA LEU A 174 -20.12 -18.20 -10.94
C LEU A 174 -20.84 -19.24 -10.07
N THR A 175 -21.18 -18.90 -8.82
CA THR A 175 -21.91 -19.80 -7.92
C THR A 175 -23.31 -20.09 -8.43
N ARG A 176 -24.03 -19.08 -8.94
CA ARG A 176 -25.37 -19.26 -9.53
C ARG A 176 -25.32 -20.12 -10.78
N GLN A 177 -24.32 -19.94 -11.64
CA GLN A 177 -24.11 -20.77 -12.84
C GLN A 177 -23.76 -22.21 -12.47
N ALA A 178 -22.89 -22.41 -11.47
CA ALA A 178 -22.55 -23.74 -10.96
C ALA A 178 -23.77 -24.47 -10.37
N HIS A 179 -24.63 -23.74 -9.64
CA HIS A 179 -25.85 -24.27 -9.06
C HIS A 179 -26.92 -24.57 -10.12
N ALA A 180 -27.09 -23.68 -11.11
CA ALA A 180 -28.00 -23.89 -12.24
C ALA A 180 -27.57 -25.03 -13.16
N ALA A 181 -26.27 -25.29 -13.27
CA ALA A 181 -25.72 -26.40 -14.04
C ALA A 181 -25.74 -27.74 -13.28
N SER A 182 -26.27 -27.80 -12.06
CA SER A 182 -26.29 -29.01 -11.21
C SER A 182 -24.91 -29.71 -11.10
N LEU A 183 -23.82 -28.92 -11.16
CA LEU A 183 -22.46 -29.41 -11.01
C LEU A 183 -22.24 -29.76 -9.54
N ARG A 184 -22.62 -30.98 -9.16
CA ARG A 184 -22.34 -31.64 -7.88
C ARG A 184 -20.84 -31.92 -7.63
N SER A 185 -19.95 -31.33 -8.42
CA SER A 185 -18.51 -31.42 -8.21
C SER A 185 -18.08 -30.15 -7.47
N PRO A 186 -17.79 -30.20 -6.16
CA PRO A 186 -17.36 -29.02 -5.42
C PRO A 186 -16.11 -28.46 -6.08
N MET A 187 -16.00 -27.13 -6.14
CA MET A 187 -14.83 -26.42 -6.69
C MET A 187 -13.49 -26.95 -6.17
N VAL A 188 -13.50 -27.53 -4.96
CA VAL A 188 -12.40 -28.27 -4.34
C VAL A 188 -11.88 -29.42 -5.21
N THR A 189 -12.76 -30.18 -5.88
CA THR A 189 -12.36 -31.29 -6.78
C THR A 189 -11.69 -30.80 -8.06
N LEU A 190 -12.10 -29.64 -8.59
CA LEU A 190 -11.46 -29.04 -9.77
C LEU A 190 -10.13 -28.38 -9.40
N LEU A 191 -10.05 -27.70 -8.24
CA LEU A 191 -8.80 -27.16 -7.71
C LEU A 191 -7.81 -28.25 -7.30
N LEU A 192 -8.27 -29.39 -6.77
CA LEU A 192 -7.43 -30.56 -6.48
C LEU A 192 -6.99 -31.28 -7.76
N ARG A 193 -7.78 -31.23 -8.82
CA ARG A 193 -7.44 -31.84 -10.12
C ARG A 193 -6.46 -30.99 -10.93
N ASP A 194 -6.56 -29.67 -10.87
CA ASP A 194 -5.64 -28.74 -11.57
C ASP A 194 -4.40 -28.36 -10.72
N GLY A 195 -4.35 -28.81 -9.45
CA GLY A 195 -3.27 -28.53 -8.50
C GLY A 195 -2.29 -29.68 -8.25
N ALA A 196 -2.43 -30.82 -8.96
CA ALA A 196 -1.48 -31.93 -8.98
C ALA A 196 -0.70 -31.95 -10.30
#